data_AF-T1DHF5-F1
#
_entry.id   AF-T1DHF5-F1
#
_cell.length_a   1.000
_cell.length_b   1.000
_cell.length_c   1.000
_cell.angle_alpha   90.00
_cell.angle_beta   90.00
_cell.angle_gamma   90.00
#
_symmetry.space_group_name_H-M   'P 1'
#
loop_
_entity.id
_entity.type
_entity.pdbx_description
1 polymer ?
#
loop_
_entity_poly.entity_id
_entity_poly.type
_entity_poly.pdbx_seq_one_letter_code
_entity_poly.pdbx_strand_id
1 'polypeptide(L)'
;MRRIDGIRRKIWAMFVLQLAAITFATILGVYGAAAVLEDVLIKRALVEEAAHYWQRIEHNPVAKPPNTANLRGFLQPSGQGVAVLPDYLRSFTLGYHRLNRPNGHDLVYVSDWPNGRLFLVFKQEQVDKLAFFFGFVPLTVVL
;
A
#
# COMPACT_ATOMS: atom_id res chain seq x y z
N MET A 1 -12.93 -18.02 -58.39
CA MET A 1 -12.09 -17.32 -57.39
C MET A 1 -12.95 -16.89 -56.20
N ARG A 2 -12.98 -17.65 -55.09
CA ARG A 2 -13.70 -17.27 -53.84
C ARG A 2 -13.39 -18.26 -52.70
N ARG A 3 -12.17 -18.20 -52.15
CA ARG A 3 -11.78 -18.94 -50.92
C ARG A 3 -10.81 -18.15 -50.02
N ILE A 4 -10.72 -16.83 -50.20
CA ILE A 4 -9.73 -16.00 -49.48
C ILE A 4 -10.34 -15.41 -48.18
N ASP A 5 -11.66 -15.25 -48.11
CA ASP A 5 -12.34 -14.59 -46.98
C ASP A 5 -12.31 -15.42 -45.68
N GLY A 6 -12.34 -16.75 -45.78
CA GLY A 6 -12.32 -17.63 -44.61
C GLY A 6 -10.97 -17.66 -43.88
N ILE A 7 -9.87 -17.59 -44.63
CA ILE A 7 -8.51 -17.65 -44.08
C ILE A 7 -8.16 -16.31 -43.41
N ARG A 8 -8.50 -15.19 -44.05
CA ARG A 8 -8.23 -13.84 -43.50
C ARG A 8 -9.00 -13.60 -42.19
N ARG A 9 -10.25 -14.05 -42.09
CA ARG A 9 -11.04 -13.96 -40.86
C ARG A 9 -10.48 -14.85 -39.74
N LYS A 10 -9.98 -16.03 -40.06
CA LYS A 10 -9.39 -16.97 -39.09
C LYS A 10 -8.06 -16.46 -38.54
N ILE A 11 -7.20 -15.91 -39.41
CA ILE A 11 -5.95 -15.25 -39.01
C ILE A 11 -6.25 -14.04 -38.12
N TRP A 12 -7.19 -13.17 -38.53
CA TRP A 12 -7.55 -11.99 -37.74
C TRP A 12 -8.12 -12.36 -36.36
N ALA A 13 -8.96 -13.41 -36.27
CA ALA A 13 -9.46 -13.90 -34.99
C ALA A 13 -8.34 -14.40 -34.05
N MET A 14 -7.33 -15.09 -34.57
CA MET A 14 -6.18 -15.52 -33.78
C MET A 14 -5.35 -14.33 -33.28
N PHE A 15 -5.12 -13.33 -34.14
CA PHE A 15 -4.43 -12.11 -33.74
C PHE A 15 -5.18 -11.32 -32.66
N VAL A 16 -6.50 -11.16 -32.81
CA VAL A 16 -7.33 -10.47 -31.81
C VAL A 16 -7.33 -11.24 -30.48
N LEU A 17 -7.46 -12.56 -30.52
CA LEU A 17 -7.42 -13.39 -29.32
C LEU A 17 -6.05 -13.32 -28.63
N GLN A 18 -4.96 -13.31 -29.40
CA GLN A 18 -3.61 -13.18 -28.87
C GLN A 18 -3.39 -11.81 -28.23
N LEU A 19 -3.81 -10.72 -28.89
CA LEU A 19 -3.70 -9.38 -28.33
C LEU A 19 -4.54 -9.24 -27.05
N ALA A 20 -5.75 -9.80 -27.04
CA ALA A 20 -6.60 -9.85 -25.86
C ALA A 20 -5.93 -10.64 -24.72
N ALA A 21 -5.33 -11.80 -25.02
CA ALA A 21 -4.64 -12.63 -24.04
C ALA A 21 -3.41 -11.93 -23.45
N ILE A 22 -2.61 -11.26 -24.28
CA ILE A 22 -1.46 -10.47 -23.82
C ILE A 22 -1.93 -9.33 -22.92
N THR A 23 -2.90 -8.53 -23.38
CA THR A 23 -3.47 -7.42 -22.59
C THR A 23 -3.99 -7.91 -21.24
N PHE A 24 -4.69 -9.04 -21.23
CA PHE A 24 -5.22 -9.63 -20.01
C PHE A 24 -4.11 -10.12 -19.07
N ALA A 25 -3.11 -10.84 -19.59
CA ALA A 25 -1.96 -11.29 -18.82
C ALA A 25 -1.17 -10.11 -18.22
N THR A 26 -1.01 -9.04 -18.99
CA THR A 26 -0.38 -7.79 -18.57
C THR A 26 -1.14 -7.13 -17.41
N ILE A 27 -2.46 -6.95 -17.53
CA ILE A 27 -3.29 -6.37 -16.47
C ILE A 27 -3.20 -7.20 -15.19
N LEU A 28 -3.31 -8.53 -15.31
CA LEU A 28 -3.20 -9.44 -14.16
C LEU A 28 -1.82 -9.39 -13.51
N GLY A 29 -0.75 -9.32 -14.31
CA GLY A 29 0.62 -9.22 -13.81
C GLY A 29 0.86 -7.93 -13.01
N VAL A 30 0.42 -6.79 -13.55
CA VAL A 30 0.54 -5.50 -12.86
C VAL A 30 -0.28 -5.48 -11.59
N TYR A 31 -1.54 -5.91 -11.66
CA TYR A 31 -2.42 -5.92 -10.50
C TYR A 31 -1.92 -6.88 -9.40
N GLY A 32 -1.44 -8.06 -9.79
CA GLY A 32 -0.84 -9.02 -8.87
C GLY A 32 0.42 -8.49 -8.19
N ALA A 33 1.32 -7.85 -8.95
CA ALA A 33 2.53 -7.23 -8.39
C ALA A 33 2.18 -6.09 -7.41
N ALA A 34 1.19 -5.25 -7.75
CA ALA A 34 0.71 -4.19 -6.87
C ALA A 34 0.10 -4.74 -5.57
N ALA A 35 -0.70 -5.81 -5.64
CA ALA A 35 -1.31 -6.44 -4.47
C ALA A 35 -0.25 -7.05 -3.53
N VAL A 36 0.76 -7.73 -4.08
CA VAL A 36 1.86 -8.33 -3.29
C VAL A 36 2.70 -7.25 -2.61
N LEU A 37 2.94 -6.11 -3.28
CA LEU A 37 3.70 -4.99 -2.72
C LEU A 37 3.00 -4.40 -1.47
N GLU A 38 1.69 -4.16 -1.55
CA GLU A 38 0.92 -3.60 -0.43
C GLU A 38 0.87 -4.56 0.76
N ASP A 39 0.62 -5.85 0.52
CA ASP A 39 0.42 -6.84 1.59
C ASP A 39 1.72 -7.31 2.27
N VAL A 40 2.82 -7.45 1.52
CA VAL A 40 4.04 -8.05 2.08
C VAL A 40 5.02 -7.00 2.60
N LEU A 41 5.19 -5.87 1.90
CA LEU A 41 6.25 -4.92 2.21
C LEU A 41 5.78 -3.83 3.16
N ILE A 42 4.59 -3.26 2.97
CA ILE A 42 4.09 -2.16 3.82
C ILE A 42 3.74 -2.68 5.21
N LYS A 43 2.98 -3.79 5.30
CA LYS A 43 2.60 -4.38 6.60
C LYS A 43 3.81 -4.82 7.42
N ARG A 44 4.80 -5.47 6.80
CA ARG A 44 6.02 -5.89 7.50
C ARG A 44 6.84 -4.70 7.98
N ALA A 45 7.03 -3.68 7.15
CA ALA A 45 7.75 -2.47 7.54
C ALA A 45 7.09 -1.75 8.72
N LEU A 46 5.76 -1.69 8.77
CA LEU A 46 5.03 -1.10 9.91
C LEU A 46 5.19 -1.90 11.19
N VAL A 47 5.14 -3.23 11.12
CA VAL A 47 5.33 -4.11 12.29
C VAL A 47 6.76 -4.03 12.81
N GLU A 48 7.75 -4.03 11.92
CA GLU A 48 9.16 -3.89 12.28
C GLU A 48 9.47 -2.51 12.88
N GLU A 49 8.95 -1.42 12.31
CA GLU A 49 9.14 -0.08 12.87
C GLU A 49 8.47 0.09 14.25
N ALA A 50 7.29 -0.52 14.45
CA ALA A 50 6.63 -0.55 15.75
C ALA A 50 7.47 -1.30 16.79
N ALA A 51 7.97 -2.49 16.45
CA ALA A 51 8.82 -3.28 17.33
C ALA A 51 10.13 -2.54 17.69
N HIS A 52 10.74 -1.89 16.70
CA HIS A 52 11.96 -1.11 16.91
C HIS A 52 11.72 0.14 17.77
N TYR A 53 10.56 0.79 17.63
CA TYR A 53 10.17 1.89 18.51
C TYR A 53 9.99 1.46 19.97
N TRP A 54 9.34 0.32 20.23
CA TRP A 54 9.17 -0.19 21.59
C TRP A 54 10.50 -0.55 22.26
N GLN A 55 11.45 -1.15 21.53
CA GLN A 55 12.80 -1.37 22.06
C GLN A 55 13.51 -0.07 22.43
N ARG A 56 13.32 1.00 21.62
CA ARG A 56 13.91 2.32 21.90
C ARG A 56 13.28 3.01 23.10
N ILE A 57 11.97 2.89 23.30
CA ILE A 57 11.30 3.56 24.43
C ILE A 57 11.64 2.88 25.77
N GLU A 58 11.91 1.57 25.77
CA GLU A 58 12.39 0.85 26.96
C GLU A 58 13.76 1.35 27.43
N HIS A 59 14.64 1.75 26.49
CA HIS A 59 15.97 2.26 26.80
C HIS A 59 16.01 3.79 26.95
N ASN A 60 15.05 4.51 26.38
CA ASN A 60 14.98 5.97 26.40
C ASN A 60 13.51 6.46 26.50
N PRO A 61 13.04 6.87 27.70
CA PRO A 61 11.65 7.27 27.92
C PRO A 61 11.20 8.53 27.16
N VAL A 62 12.15 9.27 26.56
CA VAL A 62 11.91 10.51 25.81
C VAL A 62 11.98 10.30 24.29
N ALA A 63 12.08 9.05 23.83
CA ALA A 63 12.15 8.72 22.41
C ALA A 63 10.91 9.24 21.68
N LYS A 64 11.13 10.09 20.65
CA LYS A 64 10.03 10.62 19.84
C LYS A 64 9.50 9.53 18.90
N PRO A 65 8.18 9.49 18.65
CA PRO A 65 7.60 8.56 17.69
C PRO A 65 8.21 8.77 16.30
N PRO A 66 8.26 7.70 15.48
CA PRO A 66 8.88 7.75 14.16
C PRO A 66 8.17 8.79 13.28
N ASN A 67 8.96 9.67 12.68
CA ASN A 67 8.50 10.71 11.75
C ASN A 67 9.39 10.66 10.50
N THR A 68 9.06 9.75 9.58
CA THR A 68 9.76 9.58 8.31
C THR A 68 8.94 10.20 7.17
N ALA A 69 9.47 10.16 5.94
CA ALA A 69 8.83 10.80 4.79
C ALA A 69 7.37 10.34 4.54
N ASN A 70 7.08 9.06 4.82
CA ASN A 70 5.77 8.45 4.55
C ASN A 70 5.07 7.91 5.81
N LEU A 71 5.72 7.94 6.98
CA LEU A 71 5.16 7.39 8.22
C LEU A 71 5.24 8.40 9.36
N ARG A 72 4.14 8.58 10.06
CA ARG A 72 4.04 9.45 11.23
C ARG A 72 3.41 8.71 12.40
N GLY A 73 4.17 8.56 13.47
CA GLY A 73 3.72 7.96 14.72
C GLY A 73 3.13 8.98 15.69
N PHE A 74 2.08 8.59 16.40
CA PHE A 74 1.49 9.29 17.53
C PHE A 74 1.41 8.34 18.72
N LEU A 75 1.92 8.77 19.87
CA LEU A 75 1.87 8.01 21.11
C LEU A 75 0.77 8.57 22.01
N GLN A 76 -0.07 7.69 22.52
CA GLN A 76 -0.99 7.95 23.63
C GLN A 76 -0.46 7.23 24.87
N PRO A 77 0.20 7.94 25.81
CA PRO A 77 0.69 7.31 27.04
C PRO A 77 -0.43 6.69 27.87
N SER A 78 -0.16 5.57 28.55
CA SER A 78 -1.10 4.94 29.49
C SER A 78 -1.58 5.93 30.55
N GLY A 79 -2.89 6.09 30.69
CA GLY A 79 -3.51 7.03 31.64
C GLY A 79 -3.74 8.45 31.10
N GLN A 80 -3.27 8.80 29.90
CA GLN A 80 -3.64 10.04 29.23
C GLN A 80 -4.83 9.82 28.29
N GLY A 81 -5.80 10.74 28.32
CA GLY A 81 -6.97 10.70 27.46
C GLY A 81 -6.63 10.88 25.97
N VAL A 82 -7.59 10.55 25.10
CA VAL A 82 -7.48 10.67 23.64
C VAL A 82 -7.27 12.12 23.15
N ALA A 83 -7.29 13.11 24.04
CA ALA A 83 -7.08 14.53 23.75
C ALA A 83 -5.68 14.84 23.18
N VAL A 84 -4.68 14.01 23.50
CA VAL A 84 -3.31 14.13 22.95
C VAL A 84 -3.27 13.76 21.46
N LEU A 85 -4.28 13.03 20.98
CA LEU A 85 -4.41 12.66 19.59
C LEU A 85 -5.17 13.70 18.76
N PRO A 86 -4.79 13.87 17.48
CA PRO A 86 -5.62 14.57 16.50
C PRO A 86 -7.02 13.96 16.40
N ASP A 87 -8.05 14.79 16.19
CA ASP A 87 -9.46 14.37 16.19
C ASP A 87 -9.73 13.18 15.25
N TYR A 88 -9.09 13.18 14.07
CA TYR A 88 -9.24 12.13 13.07
C TYR A 88 -8.70 10.75 13.50
N LEU A 89 -7.89 10.66 14.57
CA LEU A 89 -7.36 9.40 15.09
C LEU A 89 -8.13 8.86 16.29
N ARG A 90 -8.97 9.69 16.93
CA ARG A 90 -9.65 9.34 18.19
C ARG A 90 -10.70 8.23 18.03
N SER A 91 -11.21 8.02 16.82
CA SER A 91 -12.23 7.01 16.50
C SER A 91 -11.66 5.64 16.14
N PHE A 92 -10.34 5.49 15.98
CA PHE A 92 -9.77 4.21 15.54
C PHE A 92 -9.58 3.22 16.68
N THR A 93 -10.09 2.01 16.44
CA THR A 93 -9.88 0.84 17.30
C THR A 93 -8.56 0.15 16.98
N LEU A 94 -8.19 -0.86 17.76
CA LEU A 94 -6.98 -1.66 17.52
C LEU A 94 -6.99 -2.30 16.13
N GLY A 95 -5.81 -2.37 15.48
CA GLY A 95 -5.65 -2.99 14.17
C GLY A 95 -5.44 -2.00 13.02
N TYR A 96 -5.74 -2.44 11.81
CA TYR A 96 -5.53 -1.69 10.57
C TYR A 96 -6.81 -0.97 10.14
N HIS A 97 -6.69 0.33 9.85
CA HIS A 97 -7.77 1.16 9.33
C HIS A 97 -7.31 1.87 8.06
N ARG A 98 -8.17 1.86 7.04
CA ARG A 98 -7.95 2.62 5.81
C ARG A 98 -8.71 3.94 5.88
N LEU A 99 -8.00 5.04 5.68
CA LEU A 99 -8.54 6.38 5.61
C LEU A 99 -8.62 6.81 4.15
N ASN A 100 -9.81 7.16 3.68
CA ASN A 100 -9.98 7.66 2.32
C ASN A 100 -9.79 9.18 2.30
N ARG A 101 -8.73 9.69 1.65
CA ARG A 101 -8.41 11.11 1.54
C ARG A 101 -8.59 11.56 0.07
N PRO A 102 -8.84 12.85 -0.23
CA PRO A 102 -9.01 13.31 -1.61
C PRO A 102 -7.79 13.06 -2.52
N ASN A 103 -6.60 12.85 -1.94
CA ASN A 103 -5.34 12.67 -2.66
C ASN A 103 -4.76 11.25 -2.56
N GLY A 104 -5.49 10.29 -1.97
CA GLY A 104 -5.01 8.91 -1.79
C GLY A 104 -5.60 8.21 -0.57
N HIS A 105 -5.11 6.99 -0.30
CA HIS A 105 -5.47 6.23 0.89
C HIS A 105 -4.36 6.34 1.94
N ASP A 106 -4.71 6.67 3.18
CA ASP A 106 -3.79 6.54 4.31
C ASP A 106 -4.08 5.23 5.05
N LEU A 107 -3.02 4.52 5.44
CA LEU A 107 -3.10 3.34 6.29
C LEU A 107 -2.77 3.73 7.72
N VAL A 108 -3.69 3.45 8.64
CA VAL A 108 -3.50 3.68 10.07
C VAL A 108 -3.39 2.33 10.76
N TYR A 109 -2.29 2.11 11.48
CA TYR A 109 -2.11 0.95 12.34
C TYR A 109 -2.12 1.37 13.81
N VAL A 110 -2.95 0.70 14.60
CA VAL A 110 -3.10 0.97 16.04
C VAL A 110 -2.70 -0.26 16.83
N SER A 111 -1.66 -0.14 17.65
CA SER A 111 -1.18 -1.19 18.55
C SER A 111 -1.26 -0.78 20.02
N ASP A 112 -1.70 -1.68 20.88
CA ASP A 112 -1.67 -1.50 22.34
C ASP A 112 -0.36 -2.03 22.93
N TRP A 113 0.15 -1.34 23.96
CA TRP A 113 1.33 -1.75 24.72
C TRP A 113 1.14 -1.35 26.20
N PRO A 114 1.82 -2.00 27.16
CA PRO A 114 1.66 -1.70 28.60
C PRO A 114 1.84 -0.22 28.97
N ASN A 115 2.69 0.50 28.22
CA ASN A 115 3.04 1.89 28.48
C ASN A 115 2.21 2.90 27.66
N GLY A 116 1.30 2.43 26.81
CA GLY A 116 0.38 3.27 26.07
C GLY A 116 0.02 2.69 24.70
N ARG A 117 -0.77 3.44 23.95
CA ARG A 117 -1.22 3.07 22.60
C ARG A 117 -0.42 3.84 21.55
N LEU A 118 0.06 3.14 20.53
CA LEU A 118 0.80 3.71 19.41
C LEU A 118 -0.07 3.70 18.15
N PHE A 119 -0.13 4.85 17.48
CA PHE A 119 -0.85 5.05 16.23
C PHE A 119 0.15 5.41 15.14
N LEU A 120 0.28 4.55 14.15
CA LEU A 120 1.16 4.76 13.00
C LEU A 120 0.31 5.11 11.79
N VAL A 121 0.50 6.32 11.26
CA VAL A 121 -0.19 6.81 10.05
C VAL A 121 0.79 6.77 8.89
N PHE A 122 0.52 5.93 7.90
CA PHE A 122 1.26 5.81 6.67
C PHE A 122 0.55 6.55 5.54
N LYS A 123 1.23 7.52 4.93
CA LYS A 123 0.74 8.29 3.78
C LYS A 123 1.17 7.59 2.49
N GLN A 124 0.22 7.05 1.74
CA GLN A 124 0.50 6.23 0.55
C GLN A 124 0.74 7.05 -0.73
N GLU A 125 0.74 8.39 -0.68
CA GLU A 125 0.86 9.28 -1.86
C GLU A 125 2.12 9.05 -2.72
N GLN A 126 3.19 8.44 -2.19
CA GLN A 126 4.42 8.17 -2.95
C GLN A 126 4.53 6.73 -3.50
N VAL A 127 3.80 5.75 -2.96
CA VAL A 127 3.93 4.34 -3.39
C VAL A 127 3.17 4.11 -4.70
N ASP A 128 2.02 4.77 -4.87
CA ASP A 128 1.19 4.61 -6.07
C ASP A 128 1.90 5.10 -7.34
N LYS A 129 2.70 6.17 -7.25
CA LYS A 129 3.50 6.67 -8.38
C LYS A 129 4.64 5.74 -8.74
N LEU A 130 5.26 5.10 -7.75
CA LEU A 130 6.40 4.21 -7.97
C LEU A 130 5.95 2.86 -8.53
N ALA A 131 4.84 2.31 -8.02
CA ALA A 131 4.18 1.13 -8.60
C ALA A 131 3.70 1.39 -10.04
N PHE A 132 3.18 2.59 -10.32
CA PHE A 132 2.83 3.00 -11.69
C PHE A 132 4.06 3.04 -12.60
N PHE A 133 5.18 3.62 -12.14
CA PHE A 133 6.40 3.69 -12.95
C PHE A 133 7.00 2.30 -13.22
N PHE A 134 7.07 1.42 -12.22
CA PHE A 134 7.59 0.06 -12.40
C PHE A 134 6.63 -0.90 -13.11
N GLY A 135 5.33 -0.64 -13.10
CA GLY A 135 4.35 -1.44 -13.83
C GLY A 135 4.17 -0.97 -15.27
N PHE A 136 3.86 0.31 -15.47
CA PHE A 136 3.42 0.85 -16.75
C PHE A 136 4.56 1.10 -17.74
N VAL A 137 5.71 1.57 -17.26
CA VAL A 137 6.85 1.91 -18.13
C VAL A 137 7.47 0.68 -18.81
N PRO A 138 7.76 -0.44 -18.10
CA PRO A 138 8.32 -1.61 -18.77
C PRO A 138 7.36 -2.20 -19.79
N LEU A 139 6.05 -2.16 -19.50
CA LEU A 139 5.03 -2.63 -20.43
C LEU A 139 5.00 -1.82 -21.71
N THR A 140 5.12 -0.48 -21.64
CA THR A 140 5.19 0.36 -22.84
C THR A 140 6.46 0.16 -23.66
N VAL A 141 7.51 -0.42 -23.08
CA VAL A 141 8.79 -0.72 -23.77
C VAL A 141 8.77 -2.11 -24.41
N VAL A 142 8.07 -3.07 -23.77
CA VAL A 142 8.01 -4.47 -24.22
C VAL A 142 6.87 -4.73 -25.22
N LEU A 143 5.75 -4.00 -25.12
CA LEU A 143 4.61 -4.08 -26.03
C LEU A 143 4.81 -3.21 -27.27
#